data_AF-A0A9E5GFP3-F1
#
_entry.id   AF-A0A9E5GFP3-F1
#
_cell.length_a   1.000
_cell.length_b   1.000
_cell.length_c   1.000
_cell.angle_alpha   90.00
_cell.angle_beta   90.00
_cell.angle_gamma   90.00
#
_symmetry.space_group_name_H-M   'P 1'
#
loop_
_entity.id
_entity.type
_entity.pdbx_description
1 polymer ?
#
loop_
_entity_poly.entity_id
_entity_poly.type
_entity_poly.pdbx_seq_one_letter_code
_entity_poly.pdbx_strand_id
1 'polypeptide(L)'
;DLNMAVLRVLEEKFRQGIFDHPYIDEGQVCLGSQKNHELAEKAAAASLVLLKNEGLLPLSGVSSVALIGPLADHPYAMYSGYAPPVHLQGTHGPEETVPKLAKTIRCALQEVLGEEKVIFEPGCMLYEDKVERAIFFPGDVDFEHDNTEHALSEDISRIDAAVAAALNCDATVLVVGDLAGLFGQGTVGEGSDASDLTLPGVQQHLLSRILETKKPVIVVLVSGRPYCLDSAFTQAKAILCTWLPGEGGGEAIAQTLVGGHNPSGRLPLSFVTNAGSMPYSYNHSKKAAGMPKQKDFGAVYPFGYGLSYSKFTWSDFSVEQRMIQSEGEFTVSLTVSNDSNREGQEVVQLYVRDKVASIVRPEKELKAFAKVLLKPQEKKRVCFTVPAQMLSFIGLDMSRILEPGSFDLMLAKNSSEILYSTEVTILGEPRILSRNWRSLSSVSIDSL
;
A
#
# COMPACT_ATOMS: atom_id res chain seq x y z
N ASP A 1 26.70 -33.06 -7.55
CA ASP A 1 25.54 -32.27 -7.08
C ASP A 1 25.37 -32.27 -5.57
N LEU A 2 25.26 -33.42 -4.90
CA LEU A 2 25.09 -33.48 -3.43
C LEU A 2 26.18 -32.71 -2.66
N ASN A 3 27.47 -32.92 -2.97
CA ASN A 3 28.56 -32.22 -2.29
C ASN A 3 28.47 -30.70 -2.47
N MET A 4 28.01 -30.21 -3.63
CA MET A 4 27.83 -28.77 -3.86
C MET A 4 26.66 -28.20 -3.05
N ALA A 5 25.57 -28.97 -2.90
CA ALA A 5 24.46 -28.58 -2.05
C ALA A 5 24.88 -28.52 -0.57
N VAL A 6 25.60 -29.55 -0.10
CA VAL A 6 26.15 -29.60 1.26
C VAL A 6 27.12 -28.44 1.49
N LEU A 7 28.04 -28.19 0.55
CA LEU A 7 29.01 -27.11 0.66
C LEU A 7 28.33 -25.75 0.84
N ARG A 8 27.30 -25.43 0.04
CA ARG A 8 26.55 -24.16 0.16
C ARG A 8 25.90 -23.98 1.54
N VAL A 9 25.34 -25.04 2.10
CA VAL A 9 24.73 -25.01 3.45
C VAL A 9 25.80 -24.80 4.52
N LEU A 10 26.93 -25.50 4.40
CA LEU A 10 28.03 -25.36 5.36
C LEU A 10 28.67 -23.98 5.28
N GLU A 11 28.93 -23.46 4.08
CA GLU A 11 29.45 -22.10 3.86
C GLU A 11 28.57 -21.06 4.54
N GLU A 12 27.24 -21.18 4.42
CA GLU A 12 26.31 -20.26 5.06
C GLU A 12 26.33 -20.39 6.60
N LYS A 13 26.38 -21.62 7.13
CA LYS A 13 26.52 -21.86 8.57
C LYS A 13 27.83 -21.32 9.14
N PHE A 14 28.93 -21.45 8.39
CA PHE A 14 30.22 -20.85 8.73
C PHE A 14 30.15 -19.31 8.68
N ARG A 15 29.55 -18.74 7.64
CA ARG A 15 29.37 -17.28 7.48
C ARG A 15 28.58 -16.66 8.64
N GLN A 16 27.57 -17.38 9.14
CA GLN A 16 26.77 -16.95 10.29
C GLN A 16 27.45 -17.22 11.64
N GLY A 17 28.60 -17.90 11.68
CA GLY A 17 29.32 -18.22 12.91
C GLY A 17 28.66 -19.31 13.76
N ILE A 18 27.74 -20.10 13.20
CA ILE A 18 26.95 -21.10 13.94
C ILE A 18 27.85 -22.20 14.54
N PHE A 19 29.01 -22.48 13.93
CA PHE A 19 29.95 -23.48 14.45
C PHE A 19 30.67 -23.01 15.73
N ASP A 20 30.93 -21.70 15.86
CA ASP A 20 31.59 -21.12 17.03
C ASP A 20 30.57 -20.70 18.10
N HIS A 21 29.42 -20.18 17.66
CA HIS A 21 28.34 -19.64 18.50
C HIS A 21 26.99 -20.22 18.08
N PRO A 22 26.70 -21.49 18.43
CA PRO A 22 25.50 -22.18 17.96
C PRO A 22 24.18 -21.64 18.55
N TYR A 23 24.24 -20.91 19.66
CA TYR A 23 23.07 -20.39 20.38
C TYR A 23 23.24 -18.92 20.73
N ILE A 24 22.12 -18.20 20.83
CA ILE A 24 22.05 -16.85 21.38
C ILE A 24 21.66 -16.90 22.86
N ASP A 25 21.95 -15.83 23.59
CA ASP A 25 21.40 -15.62 24.93
C ASP A 25 19.99 -15.01 24.79
N GLU A 26 18.96 -15.86 24.90
CA GLU A 26 17.55 -15.45 24.78
C GLU A 26 17.17 -14.37 25.80
N GLY A 27 17.81 -14.36 26.98
CA GLY A 27 17.55 -13.37 28.02
C GLY A 27 17.96 -11.94 27.65
N GLN A 28 18.76 -11.77 26.59
CA GLN A 28 19.17 -10.45 26.07
C GLN A 28 18.25 -9.93 24.96
N VAL A 29 17.28 -10.73 24.51
CA VAL A 29 16.37 -10.33 23.43
C VAL A 29 15.17 -9.58 24.02
N CYS A 30 15.08 -8.28 23.75
CA CYS A 30 13.92 -7.48 24.13
C CYS A 30 12.86 -7.48 23.02
N LEU A 31 11.90 -8.40 23.11
CA LEU A 31 10.72 -8.45 22.24
C LEU A 31 9.63 -7.49 22.73
N GLY A 32 8.83 -6.94 21.81
CA GLY A 32 7.66 -6.12 22.16
C GLY A 32 7.98 -4.84 22.94
N SER A 33 9.18 -4.29 22.78
CA SER A 33 9.57 -3.05 23.47
C SER A 33 8.79 -1.83 22.96
N GLN A 34 8.61 -0.83 23.83
CA GLN A 34 8.00 0.46 23.47
C GLN A 34 8.66 1.09 22.23
N LYS A 35 10.00 1.01 22.13
CA LYS A 35 10.75 1.53 20.98
C LYS A 35 10.39 0.82 19.67
N ASN A 36 10.16 -0.49 19.71
CA ASN A 36 9.76 -1.25 18.52
C ASN A 36 8.32 -0.91 18.13
N HIS A 37 7.45 -0.73 19.11
CA HIS A 37 6.07 -0.32 18.89
C HIS A 37 5.99 1.08 18.24
N GLU A 38 6.72 2.07 18.76
CA GLU A 38 6.82 3.42 18.17
C GLU A 38 7.35 3.39 16.73
N LEU A 39 8.30 2.49 16.44
CA LEU A 39 8.78 2.28 15.07
C LEU A 39 7.70 1.66 14.18
N ALA A 40 6.92 0.71 14.70
CA ALA A 40 5.81 0.09 13.99
C ALA A 40 4.70 1.11 13.67
N GLU A 41 4.33 1.97 14.63
CA GLU A 41 3.39 3.08 14.42
C GLU A 41 3.90 4.04 13.35
N LYS A 42 5.18 4.44 13.40
CA LYS A 42 5.78 5.31 12.39
C LYS A 42 5.77 4.67 10.99
N ALA A 43 6.04 3.38 10.90
CA ALA A 43 5.99 2.63 9.63
C ALA A 43 4.56 2.54 9.09
N ALA A 44 3.59 2.24 9.97
CA ALA A 44 2.17 2.22 9.64
C ALA A 44 1.69 3.60 9.14
N ALA A 45 1.96 4.68 9.87
CA ALA A 45 1.57 6.04 9.47
C ALA A 45 2.16 6.45 8.11
N ALA A 46 3.37 5.99 7.79
CA ALA A 46 4.00 6.25 6.49
C ALA A 46 3.44 5.41 5.33
N SER A 47 2.72 4.32 5.62
CA SER A 47 2.13 3.41 4.63
C SER A 47 0.68 3.73 4.27
N LEU A 48 -0.04 4.45 5.14
CA LEU A 48 -1.44 4.83 4.89
C LEU A 48 -1.57 5.74 3.67
N VAL A 49 -2.50 5.40 2.78
CA VAL A 49 -2.74 6.12 1.52
C VAL A 49 -4.12 6.75 1.54
N LEU A 50 -4.17 8.09 1.58
CA LEU A 50 -5.42 8.84 1.43
C LEU A 50 -5.81 8.86 -0.05
N LEU A 51 -6.87 8.14 -0.43
CA LEU A 51 -7.32 8.02 -1.82
C LEU A 51 -8.33 9.11 -2.20
N LYS A 52 -9.11 9.58 -1.23
CA LYS A 52 -10.11 10.63 -1.45
C LYS A 52 -10.27 11.47 -0.21
N ASN A 53 -10.48 12.77 -0.38
CA ASN A 53 -10.89 13.67 0.69
C ASN A 53 -11.61 14.91 0.13
N GLU A 54 -12.92 15.00 0.37
CA GLU A 54 -13.78 16.14 0.01
C GLU A 54 -13.91 17.14 1.18
N GLY A 55 -12.84 17.33 1.95
CA GLY A 55 -12.78 18.28 3.06
C GLY A 55 -13.32 17.76 4.39
N LEU A 56 -13.65 16.46 4.50
CA LEU A 56 -14.09 15.85 5.76
C LEU A 56 -12.93 15.49 6.68
N LEU A 57 -11.78 15.10 6.12
CA LEU A 57 -10.58 14.80 6.90
C LEU A 57 -9.62 16.00 6.93
N PRO A 58 -8.96 16.26 8.08
CA PRO A 58 -9.09 15.54 9.36
C PRO A 58 -10.45 15.81 10.05
N LEU A 59 -10.87 14.93 10.96
CA LEU A 59 -12.11 14.98 11.76
C LEU A 59 -12.13 16.13 12.80
N SER A 60 -11.72 17.33 12.39
CA SER A 60 -11.71 18.52 13.23
C SER A 60 -13.13 19.09 13.37
N GLY A 61 -13.64 19.17 14.60
CA GLY A 61 -14.93 19.80 14.88
C GLY A 61 -16.15 18.89 14.77
N VAL A 62 -15.95 17.57 14.69
CA VAL A 62 -17.02 16.58 14.77
C VAL A 62 -17.32 16.28 16.24
N SER A 63 -18.58 16.36 16.65
CA SER A 63 -18.98 16.13 18.05
C SER A 63 -19.25 14.65 18.34
N SER A 64 -19.62 13.88 17.31
CA SER A 64 -19.91 12.45 17.40
C SER A 64 -19.55 11.70 16.12
N VAL A 65 -18.95 10.53 16.27
CA VAL A 65 -18.53 9.64 15.17
C VAL A 65 -19.19 8.28 15.36
N ALA A 66 -19.90 7.81 14.35
CA ALA A 66 -20.28 6.41 14.25
C ALA A 66 -19.09 5.62 13.70
N LEU A 67 -18.49 4.75 14.50
CA LEU A 67 -17.46 3.81 14.07
C LEU A 67 -18.14 2.48 13.72
N ILE A 68 -18.20 2.17 12.44
CA ILE A 68 -18.97 1.04 11.92
C ILE A 68 -18.07 0.06 11.19
N GLY A 69 -18.34 -1.23 11.31
CA GLY A 69 -17.79 -2.26 10.44
C GLY A 69 -17.07 -3.40 11.19
N PRO A 70 -16.96 -4.57 10.56
CA PRO A 70 -16.48 -5.80 11.22
C PRO A 70 -15.03 -5.71 11.66
N LEU A 71 -14.24 -4.86 11.03
CA LEU A 71 -12.79 -4.73 11.27
C LEU A 71 -12.44 -3.62 12.27
N ALA A 72 -13.40 -2.79 12.67
CA ALA A 72 -13.14 -1.62 13.50
C ALA A 72 -12.65 -1.97 14.91
N ASP A 73 -13.03 -3.12 15.45
CA ASP A 73 -12.61 -3.58 16.79
C ASP A 73 -12.04 -5.00 16.78
N HIS A 74 -11.66 -5.51 15.60
CA HIS A 74 -11.16 -6.87 15.49
C HIS A 74 -9.65 -6.93 15.77
N PRO A 75 -9.19 -7.76 16.72
CA PRO A 75 -7.79 -7.76 17.20
C PRO A 75 -6.78 -8.14 16.12
N TYR A 76 -7.20 -8.94 15.13
CA TYR A 76 -6.34 -9.40 14.04
C TYR A 76 -6.48 -8.58 12.74
N ALA A 77 -7.38 -7.59 12.68
CA ALA A 77 -7.73 -6.91 11.42
C ALA A 77 -6.53 -6.33 10.66
N MET A 78 -5.54 -5.83 11.40
CA MET A 78 -4.44 -5.07 10.83
C MET A 78 -3.23 -5.92 10.46
N TYR A 79 -3.23 -7.21 10.77
CA TYR A 79 -2.10 -8.11 10.57
C TYR A 79 -2.21 -8.87 9.25
N SER A 80 -1.06 -9.26 8.69
CA SER A 80 -0.98 -10.11 7.50
C SER A 80 -0.88 -11.60 7.86
N GLY A 81 -1.14 -12.48 6.89
CA GLY A 81 -1.16 -13.93 7.10
C GLY A 81 0.11 -14.50 7.73
N TYR A 82 1.27 -13.96 7.38
CA TYR A 82 2.57 -14.38 7.92
C TYR A 82 3.04 -13.59 9.15
N ALA A 83 2.13 -12.88 9.82
CA ALA A 83 2.42 -12.26 11.10
C ALA A 83 2.12 -13.24 12.24
N PRO A 84 2.91 -13.24 13.34
CA PRO A 84 2.66 -14.13 14.48
C PRO A 84 1.21 -14.14 15.00
N PRO A 85 0.49 -12.99 15.11
CA PRO A 85 -0.89 -13.01 15.58
C PRO A 85 -1.84 -13.85 14.71
N VAL A 86 -1.67 -13.81 13.38
CA VAL A 86 -2.51 -14.57 12.45
C VAL A 86 -2.06 -16.03 12.39
N HIS A 87 -0.75 -16.29 12.35
CA HIS A 87 -0.22 -17.66 12.38
C HIS A 87 -0.57 -18.45 13.63
N LEU A 88 -0.71 -17.77 14.77
CA LEU A 88 -1.04 -18.38 16.07
C LEU A 88 -2.54 -18.38 16.35
N GLN A 89 -3.37 -17.87 15.43
CA GLN A 89 -4.81 -17.82 15.61
C GLN A 89 -5.39 -19.24 15.77
N GLY A 90 -6.20 -19.45 16.79
CA GLY A 90 -6.72 -20.77 17.14
C GLY A 90 -5.80 -21.61 18.04
N THR A 91 -4.65 -21.08 18.50
CA THR A 91 -3.87 -21.70 19.59
C THR A 91 -4.26 -21.17 20.97
N HIS A 92 -4.29 -19.84 21.11
CA HIS A 92 -4.61 -19.10 22.33
C HIS A 92 -5.47 -17.87 21.96
N GLY A 93 -6.03 -17.19 22.95
CA GLY A 93 -6.80 -15.98 22.72
C GLY A 93 -5.94 -14.79 22.27
N PRO A 94 -6.57 -13.73 21.71
CA PRO A 94 -5.87 -12.52 21.25
C PRO A 94 -4.95 -11.89 22.31
N GLU A 95 -5.28 -12.02 23.59
CA GLU A 95 -4.50 -11.55 24.72
C GLU A 95 -3.09 -12.17 24.83
N GLU A 96 -2.88 -13.34 24.21
CA GLU A 96 -1.59 -14.03 24.18
C GLU A 96 -0.92 -13.96 22.80
N THR A 97 -1.70 -13.88 21.73
CA THR A 97 -1.18 -13.93 20.34
C THR A 97 -0.93 -12.55 19.74
N VAL A 98 -1.60 -11.51 20.23
CA VAL A 98 -1.42 -10.12 19.78
C VAL A 98 -0.42 -9.40 20.71
N PRO A 99 0.54 -8.61 20.18
CA PRO A 99 1.42 -7.79 20.99
C PRO A 99 0.65 -6.90 21.96
N LYS A 100 1.10 -6.85 23.23
CA LYS A 100 0.42 -6.15 24.33
C LYS A 100 0.19 -4.66 24.12
N LEU A 101 1.02 -4.01 23.30
CA LEU A 101 0.92 -2.59 23.02
C LEU A 101 -0.02 -2.28 21.84
N ALA A 102 -0.41 -3.29 21.06
CA ALA A 102 -1.28 -3.11 19.91
C ALA A 102 -2.68 -2.66 20.32
N LYS A 103 -3.26 -1.75 19.53
CA LYS A 103 -4.64 -1.28 19.74
C LYS A 103 -5.49 -1.57 18.51
N THR A 104 -6.75 -1.93 18.74
CA THR A 104 -7.75 -1.93 17.67
C THR A 104 -8.00 -0.50 17.18
N ILE A 105 -8.59 -0.35 15.99
CA ILE A 105 -8.94 0.95 15.44
C ILE A 105 -9.90 1.69 16.39
N ARG A 106 -10.87 0.97 16.97
CA ARG A 106 -11.78 1.51 17.98
C ARG A 106 -11.03 2.02 19.20
N CYS A 107 -10.20 1.19 19.82
CA CYS A 107 -9.47 1.56 21.03
C CYS A 107 -8.64 2.84 20.81
N ALA A 108 -7.84 2.86 19.73
CA ALA A 108 -7.03 4.02 19.38
C ALA A 108 -7.88 5.26 19.05
N LEU A 109 -9.01 5.10 18.35
CA LEU A 109 -9.88 6.23 18.00
C LEU A 109 -10.59 6.82 19.24
N GLN A 110 -11.02 5.97 20.17
CA GLN A 110 -11.61 6.39 21.44
C GLN A 110 -10.60 7.15 22.31
N GLU A 111 -9.34 6.73 22.34
CA GLU A 111 -8.29 7.46 23.06
C GLU A 111 -8.06 8.88 22.52
N VAL A 112 -8.10 9.08 21.20
CA VAL A 112 -7.82 10.39 20.59
C VAL A 112 -9.03 11.31 20.52
N LEU A 113 -10.26 10.78 20.43
CA LEU A 113 -11.50 11.58 20.33
C LEU A 113 -12.24 11.76 21.67
N GLY A 114 -12.09 10.82 22.59
CA GLY A 114 -12.95 10.61 23.76
C GLY A 114 -13.94 9.47 23.52
N GLU A 115 -14.07 8.57 24.51
CA GLU A 115 -14.94 7.40 24.43
C GLU A 115 -16.40 7.77 24.18
N GLU A 116 -16.86 8.88 24.78
CA GLU A 116 -18.22 9.40 24.67
C GLU A 116 -18.60 9.89 23.27
N LYS A 117 -17.61 10.16 22.42
CA LYS A 117 -17.83 10.65 21.05
C LYS A 117 -17.87 9.54 20.02
N VAL A 118 -17.48 8.32 20.37
CA VAL A 118 -17.38 7.20 19.43
C VAL A 118 -18.49 6.20 19.73
N ILE A 119 -19.49 6.17 18.85
CA ILE A 119 -20.56 5.16 18.89
C ILE A 119 -20.13 4.00 17.99
N PHE A 120 -19.85 2.84 18.58
CA PHE A 120 -19.41 1.67 17.86
C PHE A 120 -20.56 0.72 17.53
N GLU A 121 -20.67 0.29 16.27
CA GLU A 121 -21.56 -0.76 15.82
C GLU A 121 -20.84 -1.66 14.80
N PRO A 122 -20.77 -2.99 14.97
CA PRO A 122 -20.08 -3.85 14.00
C PRO A 122 -20.75 -3.82 12.62
N GLY A 123 -22.08 -3.68 12.57
CA GLY A 123 -22.89 -3.64 11.35
C GLY A 123 -23.01 -4.98 10.60
N CYS A 124 -21.93 -5.74 10.53
CA CYS A 124 -21.89 -7.14 10.10
C CYS A 124 -20.67 -7.83 10.72
N MET A 125 -20.54 -9.13 10.51
CA MET A 125 -19.34 -9.90 10.81
C MET A 125 -18.76 -10.44 9.50
N LEU A 126 -17.44 -10.67 9.46
CA LEU A 126 -16.83 -11.45 8.37
C LEU A 126 -17.10 -12.93 8.55
N TYR A 127 -16.95 -13.41 9.78
CA TYR A 127 -17.19 -14.78 10.20
C TYR A 127 -18.01 -14.75 11.49
N GLU A 128 -19.03 -15.61 11.61
CA GLU A 128 -19.82 -15.75 12.84
C GLU A 128 -19.08 -16.60 13.88
N ASP A 129 -18.37 -17.61 13.40
CA ASP A 129 -17.58 -18.52 14.23
C ASP A 129 -16.14 -18.04 14.36
N LYS A 130 -15.45 -18.54 15.40
CA LYS A 130 -14.03 -18.28 15.62
C LYS A 130 -13.21 -19.40 14.98
N VAL A 131 -12.01 -19.07 14.54
CA VAL A 131 -11.01 -20.08 14.18
C VAL A 131 -10.67 -20.91 15.42
N GLU A 132 -11.08 -22.18 15.43
CA GLU A 132 -10.96 -23.07 16.59
C GLU A 132 -9.59 -23.75 16.69
N ARG A 133 -8.84 -23.79 15.59
CA ARG A 133 -7.54 -24.47 15.50
C ARG A 133 -6.59 -23.72 14.56
N ALA A 134 -5.33 -23.59 14.98
CA ALA A 134 -4.27 -23.06 14.13
C ALA A 134 -3.86 -24.07 13.04
N ILE A 135 -3.71 -23.57 11.81
CA ILE A 135 -3.19 -24.31 10.66
C ILE A 135 -1.82 -23.72 10.31
N PHE A 136 -0.74 -24.44 10.62
CA PHE A 136 0.63 -23.94 10.43
C PHE A 136 1.19 -24.31 9.06
N PHE A 137 0.83 -25.50 8.56
CA PHE A 137 1.30 -26.03 7.31
C PHE A 137 0.14 -26.52 6.43
N PRO A 138 0.32 -26.57 5.10
CA PRO A 138 -0.70 -27.14 4.20
C PRO A 138 -1.12 -28.57 4.58
N GLY A 139 -0.22 -29.35 5.18
CA GLY A 139 -0.49 -30.71 5.63
C GLY A 139 -1.32 -30.82 6.92
N ASP A 140 -1.58 -29.71 7.61
CA ASP A 140 -2.43 -29.68 8.80
C ASP A 140 -3.92 -29.58 8.45
N VAL A 141 -4.24 -29.32 7.17
CA VAL A 141 -5.60 -29.25 6.62
C VAL A 141 -6.15 -30.66 6.44
N ASP A 142 -7.23 -31.00 7.14
CA ASP A 142 -7.92 -32.29 6.99
C ASP A 142 -8.98 -32.21 5.88
N PHE A 143 -8.58 -32.58 4.66
CA PHE A 143 -9.47 -32.56 3.49
C PHE A 143 -10.59 -33.62 3.52
N GLU A 144 -10.52 -34.64 4.40
CA GLU A 144 -11.48 -35.75 4.41
C GLU A 144 -12.62 -35.56 5.41
N HIS A 145 -12.39 -34.80 6.49
CA HIS A 145 -13.38 -34.62 7.57
C HIS A 145 -13.85 -33.19 7.78
N ASP A 146 -13.18 -32.21 7.20
CA ASP A 146 -13.32 -30.82 7.59
C ASP A 146 -13.66 -30.01 6.33
N ASN A 147 -14.89 -29.48 6.27
CA ASN A 147 -15.23 -28.41 5.33
C ASN A 147 -14.43 -27.17 5.79
N THR A 148 -13.13 -27.16 5.48
CA THR A 148 -12.13 -26.25 6.07
C THR A 148 -12.24 -24.81 5.58
N GLU A 149 -13.08 -24.52 4.60
CA GLU A 149 -13.40 -23.13 4.25
C GLU A 149 -14.26 -22.51 5.35
N HIS A 150 -13.66 -21.60 6.11
CA HIS A 150 -14.37 -20.79 7.07
C HIS A 150 -15.38 -19.92 6.29
N ALA A 151 -16.67 -20.24 6.40
CA ALA A 151 -17.69 -19.63 5.58
C ALA A 151 -17.95 -18.18 5.99
N LEU A 152 -18.00 -17.28 5.01
CA LEU A 152 -18.31 -15.87 5.26
C LEU A 152 -19.74 -15.71 5.77
N SER A 153 -19.93 -14.79 6.71
CA SER A 153 -21.26 -14.48 7.25
C SER A 153 -22.15 -13.85 6.18
N GLU A 154 -23.38 -14.36 6.09
CA GLU A 154 -24.48 -13.80 5.30
C GLU A 154 -25.47 -12.99 6.17
N ASP A 155 -25.21 -12.82 7.47
CA ASP A 155 -26.14 -12.17 8.38
C ASP A 155 -26.17 -10.65 8.21
N ILE A 156 -27.33 -10.15 7.76
CA ILE A 156 -27.61 -8.73 7.55
C ILE A 156 -28.38 -8.08 8.71
N SER A 157 -28.77 -8.84 9.74
CA SER A 157 -29.65 -8.37 10.82
C SER A 157 -29.05 -7.21 11.63
N ARG A 158 -27.72 -7.08 11.64
CA ARG A 158 -26.95 -6.05 12.36
C ARG A 158 -26.84 -4.73 11.59
N ILE A 159 -27.18 -4.71 10.30
CA ILE A 159 -26.97 -3.53 9.44
C ILE A 159 -27.88 -2.36 9.87
N ASP A 160 -29.13 -2.63 10.25
CA ASP A 160 -30.07 -1.56 10.61
C ASP A 160 -29.66 -0.82 11.89
N ALA A 161 -29.01 -1.50 12.85
CA ALA A 161 -28.42 -0.87 14.03
C ALA A 161 -27.27 0.07 13.65
N ALA A 162 -26.37 -0.37 12.75
CA ALA A 162 -25.30 0.47 12.23
C ALA A 162 -25.83 1.70 11.45
N VAL A 163 -26.87 1.52 10.64
CA VAL A 163 -27.56 2.63 9.95
C VAL A 163 -28.13 3.63 10.96
N ALA A 164 -28.77 3.15 12.03
CA ALA A 164 -29.28 4.03 13.08
C ALA A 164 -28.16 4.81 13.79
N ALA A 165 -27.03 4.17 14.10
CA ALA A 165 -25.87 4.84 14.67
C ALA A 165 -25.31 5.91 13.72
N ALA A 166 -25.15 5.61 12.43
CA ALA A 166 -24.71 6.58 11.42
C ALA A 166 -25.64 7.81 11.34
N LEU A 167 -26.97 7.60 11.41
CA LEU A 167 -27.95 8.68 11.37
C LEU A 167 -27.86 9.62 12.59
N ASN A 168 -27.50 9.07 13.76
CA ASN A 168 -27.39 9.80 15.03
C ASN A 168 -26.05 10.53 15.22
N CYS A 169 -25.05 10.25 14.39
CA CYS A 169 -23.74 10.90 14.45
C CYS A 169 -23.56 11.99 13.38
N ASP A 170 -22.55 12.82 13.57
CA ASP A 170 -22.18 13.89 12.64
C ASP A 170 -21.42 13.34 11.41
N ALA A 171 -20.59 12.32 11.64
CA ALA A 171 -19.84 11.62 10.61
C ALA A 171 -19.79 10.11 10.90
N THR A 172 -19.55 9.31 9.86
CA THR A 172 -19.37 7.86 9.96
C THR A 172 -17.96 7.49 9.50
N VAL A 173 -17.26 6.70 10.32
CA VAL A 173 -16.03 5.99 9.94
C VAL A 173 -16.42 4.53 9.73
N LEU A 174 -16.46 4.11 8.45
CA LEU A 174 -16.80 2.75 8.05
C LEU A 174 -15.52 1.96 7.76
N VAL A 175 -15.21 0.97 8.60
CA VAL A 175 -14.01 0.13 8.51
C VAL A 175 -14.37 -1.21 7.87
N VAL A 176 -13.90 -1.43 6.65
CA VAL A 176 -14.23 -2.61 5.83
C VAL A 176 -12.99 -3.15 5.13
N GLY A 177 -13.05 -4.39 4.64
CA GLY A 177 -12.03 -5.00 3.81
C GLY A 177 -11.76 -6.46 4.17
N ASP A 178 -10.48 -6.81 4.29
CA ASP A 178 -10.01 -8.17 4.50
C ASP A 178 -9.79 -8.50 5.99
N LEU A 179 -9.91 -9.78 6.30
CA LEU A 179 -9.24 -10.40 7.45
C LEU A 179 -8.23 -11.43 6.93
N ALA A 180 -6.95 -11.21 7.21
CA ALA A 180 -5.91 -12.14 6.75
C ALA A 180 -6.01 -13.49 7.48
N GLY A 181 -5.76 -14.56 6.73
CA GLY A 181 -5.70 -15.92 7.24
C GLY A 181 -4.85 -16.79 6.33
N LEU A 182 -4.54 -18.00 6.78
CA LEU A 182 -3.79 -18.98 5.99
C LEU A 182 -4.66 -20.21 5.75
N PHE A 183 -4.45 -20.85 4.60
CA PHE A 183 -5.08 -22.10 4.21
C PHE A 183 -6.62 -22.04 4.27
N GLY A 184 -7.21 -20.95 3.75
CA GLY A 184 -8.67 -20.78 3.69
C GLY A 184 -9.33 -20.23 4.97
N GLN A 185 -8.54 -19.88 5.99
CA GLN A 185 -9.06 -19.32 7.26
C GLN A 185 -9.27 -17.80 7.25
N GLY A 186 -9.09 -17.16 6.09
CA GLY A 186 -9.26 -15.71 5.93
C GLY A 186 -9.71 -15.34 4.52
N THR A 187 -9.92 -14.05 4.30
CA THR A 187 -10.33 -13.51 2.98
C THR A 187 -9.13 -13.20 2.09
N VAL A 188 -7.93 -13.14 2.67
CA VAL A 188 -6.65 -12.92 1.98
C VAL A 188 -5.52 -13.70 2.63
N GLY A 189 -4.63 -14.26 1.82
CA GLY A 189 -3.48 -15.03 2.26
C GLY A 189 -3.29 -16.30 1.42
N GLU A 190 -2.42 -17.19 1.87
CA GLU A 190 -2.18 -18.48 1.22
C GLU A 190 -3.46 -19.32 1.23
N GLY A 191 -3.92 -19.79 0.07
CA GLY A 191 -5.17 -20.56 -0.03
C GLY A 191 -6.46 -19.74 0.09
N SER A 192 -6.38 -18.41 0.14
CA SER A 192 -7.52 -17.48 0.24
C SER A 192 -7.60 -16.55 -0.99
N ASP A 193 -7.60 -17.16 -2.18
CA ASP A 193 -7.76 -16.45 -3.44
C ASP A 193 -9.18 -15.89 -3.60
N ALA A 194 -9.31 -14.74 -4.28
CA ALA A 194 -10.60 -14.12 -4.56
C ALA A 194 -10.91 -14.17 -6.05
N SER A 195 -12.13 -14.57 -6.40
CA SER A 195 -12.62 -14.64 -7.79
C SER A 195 -13.04 -13.27 -8.35
N ASP A 196 -13.32 -12.30 -7.47
CA ASP A 196 -13.60 -10.91 -7.83
C ASP A 196 -12.94 -9.92 -6.86
N LEU A 197 -13.26 -8.63 -7.01
CA LEU A 197 -12.72 -7.53 -6.21
C LEU A 197 -13.84 -6.81 -5.42
N THR A 198 -14.90 -7.51 -5.06
CA THR A 198 -15.97 -6.99 -4.18
C THR A 198 -15.62 -7.24 -2.71
N LEU A 199 -16.12 -6.40 -1.80
CA LEU A 199 -15.84 -6.58 -0.37
C LEU A 199 -16.40 -7.92 0.13
N PRO A 200 -15.64 -8.70 0.93
CA PRO A 200 -16.04 -10.04 1.33
C PRO A 200 -17.24 -10.05 2.27
N GLY A 201 -18.07 -11.09 2.15
CA GLY A 201 -19.30 -11.27 2.92
C GLY A 201 -20.34 -10.20 2.58
N VAL A 202 -21.12 -9.78 3.59
CA VAL A 202 -22.15 -8.75 3.42
C VAL A 202 -21.64 -7.32 3.54
N GLN A 203 -20.32 -7.10 3.59
CA GLN A 203 -19.73 -5.77 3.75
C GLN A 203 -20.09 -4.80 2.62
N GLN A 204 -20.23 -5.28 1.38
CA GLN A 204 -20.67 -4.43 0.26
C GLN A 204 -22.10 -3.93 0.46
N HIS A 205 -22.98 -4.76 1.05
CA HIS A 205 -24.34 -4.37 1.40
C HIS A 205 -24.34 -3.36 2.55
N LEU A 206 -23.55 -3.58 3.60
CA LEU A 206 -23.36 -2.60 4.69
C LEU A 206 -22.87 -1.25 4.14
N LEU A 207 -21.83 -1.23 3.29
CA LEU A 207 -21.31 -0.03 2.65
C LEU A 207 -22.41 0.73 1.90
N SER A 208 -23.21 0.03 1.11
CA SER A 208 -24.31 0.62 0.35
C SER A 208 -25.36 1.27 1.25
N ARG A 209 -25.80 0.55 2.29
CA ARG A 209 -26.81 1.03 3.27
C ARG A 209 -26.32 2.23 4.08
N ILE A 210 -25.04 2.27 4.43
CA ILE A 210 -24.43 3.42 5.12
C ILE A 210 -24.35 4.63 4.20
N LEU A 211 -23.97 4.46 2.92
CA LEU A 211 -23.95 5.56 1.94
C LEU A 211 -25.36 6.13 1.69
N GLU A 212 -26.40 5.30 1.68
CA GLU A 212 -27.81 5.72 1.53
C GLU A 212 -28.30 6.68 2.61
N THR A 213 -27.67 6.70 3.79
CA THR A 213 -27.98 7.67 4.86
C THR A 213 -27.67 9.11 4.46
N LYS A 214 -26.82 9.31 3.43
CA LYS A 214 -26.28 10.60 2.98
C LYS A 214 -25.51 11.38 4.06
N LYS A 215 -25.16 10.73 5.16
CA LYS A 215 -24.25 11.29 6.16
C LYS A 215 -22.83 11.36 5.59
N PRO A 216 -21.95 12.24 6.12
CA PRO A 216 -20.54 12.23 5.74
C PRO A 216 -19.87 10.91 6.13
N VAL A 217 -19.49 10.10 5.13
CA VAL A 217 -18.84 8.79 5.33
C VAL A 217 -17.36 8.85 4.96
N ILE A 218 -16.53 8.32 5.85
CA ILE A 218 -15.11 7.99 5.63
C ILE A 218 -15.02 6.48 5.52
N VAL A 219 -14.53 5.96 4.41
CA VAL A 219 -14.20 4.53 4.29
C VAL A 219 -12.75 4.32 4.70
N VAL A 220 -12.53 3.51 5.73
CA VAL A 220 -11.22 3.00 6.11
C VAL A 220 -11.11 1.59 5.57
N LEU A 221 -10.29 1.42 4.54
CA LEU A 221 -10.11 0.15 3.85
C LEU A 221 -8.89 -0.58 4.40
N VAL A 222 -9.13 -1.59 5.22
CA VAL A 222 -8.11 -2.51 5.74
C VAL A 222 -8.05 -3.70 4.80
N SER A 223 -7.06 -3.77 3.92
CA SER A 223 -7.07 -4.76 2.84
C SER A 223 -5.69 -5.29 2.45
N GLY A 224 -5.65 -6.56 2.04
CA GLY A 224 -4.45 -7.16 1.44
C GLY A 224 -4.37 -6.91 -0.07
N ARG A 225 -5.45 -6.40 -0.68
CA ARG A 225 -5.58 -6.14 -2.12
C ARG A 225 -6.42 -4.87 -2.42
N PRO A 226 -6.33 -4.32 -3.63
CA PRO A 226 -7.28 -3.28 -4.07
C PRO A 226 -8.70 -3.84 -4.21
N TYR A 227 -9.69 -3.11 -3.71
CA TYR A 227 -11.12 -3.43 -3.86
C TYR A 227 -11.82 -2.46 -4.81
N CYS A 228 -12.85 -2.96 -5.48
CA CYS A 228 -13.83 -2.17 -6.21
C CYS A 228 -14.91 -1.75 -5.21
N LEU A 229 -14.91 -0.47 -4.82
CA LEU A 229 -15.85 0.06 -3.82
C LEU A 229 -17.09 0.69 -4.44
N ASP A 230 -17.35 0.44 -5.72
CA ASP A 230 -18.49 0.92 -6.51
C ASP A 230 -18.79 2.41 -6.27
N SER A 231 -19.98 2.68 -5.73
CA SER A 231 -20.49 4.02 -5.46
C SER A 231 -19.70 4.77 -4.39
N ALA A 232 -18.91 4.10 -3.56
CA ALA A 232 -18.10 4.78 -2.55
C ALA A 232 -17.04 5.70 -3.17
N PHE A 233 -16.49 5.35 -4.34
CA PHE A 233 -15.54 6.21 -5.05
C PHE A 233 -16.14 7.60 -5.34
N THR A 234 -17.45 7.69 -5.56
CA THR A 234 -18.14 8.96 -5.83
C THR A 234 -18.85 9.52 -4.59
N GLN A 235 -19.46 8.69 -3.74
CA GLN A 235 -20.31 9.14 -2.64
C GLN A 235 -19.58 9.31 -1.30
N ALA A 236 -18.54 8.51 -1.02
CA ALA A 236 -17.79 8.66 0.23
C ALA A 236 -17.04 10.00 0.24
N LYS A 237 -17.03 10.67 1.39
CA LYS A 237 -16.35 11.96 1.57
C LYS A 237 -14.85 11.81 1.75
N ALA A 238 -14.41 10.67 2.28
CA ALA A 238 -13.01 10.30 2.24
C ALA A 238 -12.83 8.78 2.13
N ILE A 239 -11.69 8.36 1.61
CA ILE A 239 -11.28 6.96 1.54
C ILE A 239 -9.81 6.89 1.97
N LEU A 240 -9.54 6.14 3.04
CA LEU A 240 -8.21 5.87 3.55
C LEU A 240 -7.90 4.39 3.37
N CYS A 241 -6.93 4.07 2.51
CA CYS A 241 -6.41 2.72 2.36
C CYS A 241 -5.28 2.50 3.37
N THR A 242 -5.44 1.50 4.23
CA THR A 242 -4.49 1.23 5.33
C THR A 242 -3.61 0.02 5.06
N TRP A 243 -3.93 -0.74 4.01
CA TRP A 243 -3.38 -2.08 3.79
C TRP A 243 -3.56 -2.95 5.05
N LEU A 244 -2.52 -3.68 5.44
CA LEU A 244 -2.41 -4.42 6.69
C LEU A 244 -1.28 -3.78 7.53
N PRO A 245 -1.58 -2.74 8.34
CA PRO A 245 -0.56 -1.86 8.93
C PRO A 245 0.15 -2.44 10.17
N GLY A 246 -0.24 -3.61 10.66
CA GLY A 246 0.41 -4.31 11.77
C GLY A 246 0.17 -3.68 13.14
N GLU A 247 1.15 -3.84 14.04
CA GLU A 247 1.01 -3.57 15.48
C GLU A 247 0.64 -2.13 15.84
N GLY A 248 1.28 -1.14 15.24
CA GLY A 248 0.98 0.29 15.45
C GLY A 248 -0.10 0.84 14.50
N GLY A 249 -0.87 -0.04 13.89
CA GLY A 249 -1.85 0.31 12.86
C GLY A 249 -3.03 1.11 13.40
N GLY A 250 -3.52 0.77 14.60
CA GLY A 250 -4.71 1.38 15.19
C GLY A 250 -4.46 2.85 15.48
N GLU A 251 -3.32 3.13 16.12
CA GLU A 251 -2.81 4.46 16.42
C GLU A 251 -2.57 5.25 15.14
N ALA A 252 -1.87 4.67 14.16
CA ALA A 252 -1.59 5.34 12.90
C ALA A 252 -2.88 5.75 12.16
N ILE A 253 -3.89 4.88 12.15
CA ILE A 253 -5.20 5.16 11.55
C ILE A 253 -5.90 6.27 12.33
N ALA A 254 -6.05 6.13 13.65
CA ALA A 254 -6.72 7.09 14.50
C ALA A 254 -6.08 8.49 14.41
N GLN A 255 -4.76 8.57 14.55
CA GLN A 255 -3.99 9.81 14.41
C GLN A 255 -4.11 10.42 13.02
N THR A 256 -4.19 9.63 11.96
CA THR A 256 -4.44 10.15 10.61
C THR A 256 -5.84 10.75 10.51
N LEU A 257 -6.87 10.03 10.98
CA LEU A 257 -8.26 10.48 10.93
C LEU A 257 -8.48 11.82 11.66
N VAL A 258 -7.81 12.04 12.79
CA VAL A 258 -7.91 13.30 13.57
C VAL A 258 -6.87 14.35 13.17
N GLY A 259 -5.98 14.03 12.24
CA GLY A 259 -4.97 14.96 11.72
C GLY A 259 -3.73 15.12 12.59
N GLY A 260 -3.47 14.21 13.53
CA GLY A 260 -2.16 14.06 14.19
C GLY A 260 -1.08 13.56 13.23
N HIS A 261 -1.45 12.78 12.22
CA HIS A 261 -0.57 12.40 11.11
C HIS A 261 -1.05 12.97 9.77
N ASN A 262 -0.09 13.43 8.97
CA ASN A 262 -0.35 13.83 7.59
C ASN A 262 -0.08 12.64 6.66
N PRO A 263 -1.10 12.11 5.96
CA PRO A 263 -0.94 10.92 5.12
C PRO A 263 0.08 11.19 4.01
N SER A 264 0.98 10.22 3.84
CA SER A 264 2.13 10.34 2.94
C SER A 264 2.39 9.08 2.11
N GLY A 265 1.60 8.02 2.30
CA GLY A 265 1.67 6.83 1.48
C GLY A 265 1.29 7.13 0.02
N ARG A 266 1.80 6.29 -0.89
CA ARG A 266 1.42 6.25 -2.30
C ARG A 266 1.13 4.81 -2.68
N LEU A 267 0.16 4.60 -3.56
CA LEU A 267 -0.27 3.29 -4.00
C LEU A 267 0.87 2.52 -4.70
N PRO A 268 1.27 1.33 -4.20
CA PRO A 268 2.16 0.43 -4.94
C PRO A 268 1.40 -0.40 -6.00
N LEU A 269 0.07 -0.39 -5.98
CA LEU A 269 -0.82 -1.11 -6.90
C LEU A 269 -1.96 -0.19 -7.34
N SER A 270 -2.45 -0.35 -8.57
CA SER A 270 -3.59 0.44 -9.05
C SER A 270 -4.91 -0.14 -8.54
N PHE A 271 -5.84 0.73 -8.13
CA PHE A 271 -7.23 0.35 -7.89
C PHE A 271 -7.99 0.38 -9.20
N VAL A 272 -8.46 -0.79 -9.65
CA VAL A 272 -9.18 -0.94 -10.92
C VAL A 272 -10.67 -0.67 -10.78
N THR A 273 -11.34 -0.47 -11.91
CA THR A 273 -12.80 -0.27 -11.96
C THR A 273 -13.60 -1.53 -11.65
N ASN A 274 -13.10 -2.71 -12.03
CA ASN A 274 -13.72 -4.01 -11.81
C ASN A 274 -12.69 -5.14 -12.00
N ALA A 275 -13.04 -6.36 -11.56
CA ALA A 275 -12.21 -7.56 -11.72
C ALA A 275 -11.87 -7.88 -13.19
N GLY A 276 -12.77 -7.55 -14.14
CA GLY A 276 -12.53 -7.72 -15.57
C GLY A 276 -11.40 -6.87 -16.15
N SER A 277 -10.89 -5.89 -15.39
CA SER A 277 -9.68 -5.14 -15.75
C SER A 277 -8.38 -5.90 -15.49
N MET A 278 -8.42 -7.02 -14.76
CA MET A 278 -7.22 -7.80 -14.47
C MET A 278 -6.78 -8.68 -15.66
N PRO A 279 -5.47 -8.85 -15.87
CA PRO A 279 -4.37 -8.21 -15.15
C PRO A 279 -4.23 -6.72 -15.52
N TYR A 280 -4.05 -5.85 -14.53
CA TYR A 280 -3.83 -4.42 -14.73
C TYR A 280 -2.50 -3.97 -14.13
N SER A 281 -1.70 -3.27 -14.93
CA SER A 281 -0.49 -2.60 -14.46
C SER A 281 -0.31 -1.24 -15.13
N TYR A 282 0.34 -0.30 -14.42
CA TYR A 282 0.59 1.05 -14.95
C TYR A 282 1.61 1.05 -16.12
N ASN A 283 2.50 0.05 -16.12
CA ASN A 283 3.56 -0.16 -17.10
C ASN A 283 3.10 -1.09 -18.23
N HIS A 284 1.85 -0.93 -18.67
CA HIS A 284 1.35 -1.62 -19.85
C HIS A 284 1.94 -1.03 -21.13
N SER A 285 1.96 -1.82 -22.19
CA SER A 285 2.34 -1.38 -23.52
C SER A 285 1.16 -0.71 -24.22
N LYS A 286 1.45 0.27 -25.07
CA LYS A 286 0.43 0.92 -25.89
C LYS A 286 -0.17 -0.08 -26.87
N LYS A 287 -1.51 -0.11 -26.97
CA LYS A 287 -2.20 -0.84 -28.04
C LYS A 287 -1.91 -0.18 -29.40
N ALA A 288 -2.23 -0.88 -30.49
CA ALA A 288 -2.10 -0.32 -31.83
C ALA A 288 -2.76 1.07 -31.94
N ALA A 289 -2.13 1.98 -32.68
CA ALA A 289 -2.64 3.33 -32.87
C ALA A 289 -4.07 3.29 -33.44
N GLY A 290 -4.95 4.16 -32.94
CA GLY A 290 -6.36 4.24 -33.36
C GLY A 290 -7.33 3.33 -32.59
N MET A 291 -6.83 2.44 -31.71
CA MET A 291 -7.72 1.61 -30.88
C MET A 291 -8.44 2.46 -29.81
N PRO A 292 -9.76 2.35 -29.68
CA PRO A 292 -10.51 3.10 -28.66
C PRO A 292 -10.14 2.63 -27.25
N LYS A 293 -10.03 3.58 -26.32
CA LYS A 293 -9.98 3.26 -24.89
C LYS A 293 -11.35 2.75 -24.47
N GLN A 294 -11.38 1.56 -23.89
CA GLN A 294 -12.61 1.00 -23.31
C GLN A 294 -12.91 1.78 -22.01
N LYS A 295 -14.13 2.32 -21.89
CA LYS A 295 -14.48 3.22 -20.77
C LYS A 295 -14.62 2.49 -19.44
N ASP A 296 -15.00 1.21 -19.50
CA ASP A 296 -15.30 0.39 -18.33
C ASP A 296 -14.05 -0.25 -17.70
N PHE A 297 -12.88 -0.05 -18.30
CA PHE A 297 -11.61 -0.64 -17.87
C PHE A 297 -10.60 0.44 -17.55
N GLY A 298 -9.85 0.26 -16.46
CA GLY A 298 -8.82 1.20 -16.07
C GLY A 298 -8.59 1.25 -14.57
N ALA A 299 -7.72 2.17 -14.16
CA ALA A 299 -7.52 2.49 -12.77
C ALA A 299 -8.37 3.70 -12.35
N VAL A 300 -9.13 3.54 -11.27
CA VAL A 300 -9.77 4.65 -10.55
C VAL A 300 -8.70 5.44 -9.78
N TYR A 301 -7.81 4.73 -9.10
CA TYR A 301 -6.61 5.30 -8.48
C TYR A 301 -5.36 4.61 -9.06
N PRO A 302 -4.51 5.33 -9.81
CA PRO A 302 -3.38 4.72 -10.49
C PRO A 302 -2.21 4.43 -9.54
N PHE A 303 -1.27 3.60 -10.00
CA PHE A 303 0.01 3.39 -9.31
C PHE A 303 0.67 4.74 -8.98
N GLY A 304 1.21 4.85 -7.77
CA GLY A 304 1.86 6.05 -7.26
C GLY A 304 0.91 7.13 -6.76
N TYR A 305 -0.41 6.91 -6.76
CA TYR A 305 -1.39 7.89 -6.29
C TYR A 305 -1.50 7.93 -4.75
N GLY A 306 -1.77 9.11 -4.20
CA GLY A 306 -2.08 9.30 -2.78
C GLY A 306 -2.10 10.78 -2.43
N LEU A 307 -3.07 11.20 -1.62
CA LEU A 307 -3.27 12.57 -1.19
C LEU A 307 -2.53 12.85 0.13
N SER A 308 -2.41 14.14 0.44
CA SER A 308 -1.86 14.68 1.68
C SER A 308 -2.80 15.76 2.21
N TYR A 309 -2.71 16.07 3.51
CA TYR A 309 -3.32 17.30 4.07
C TYR A 309 -2.53 18.56 3.69
N SER A 310 -1.29 18.41 3.22
CA SER A 310 -0.48 19.51 2.68
C SER A 310 -0.67 19.63 1.17
N LYS A 311 -0.33 20.80 0.62
CA LYS A 311 -0.37 21.09 -0.81
C LYS A 311 1.04 21.36 -1.30
N PHE A 312 1.42 20.69 -2.38
CA PHE A 312 2.75 20.81 -2.95
C PHE A 312 2.71 21.32 -4.40
N THR A 313 3.60 22.26 -4.69
CA THR A 313 3.81 22.79 -6.04
C THR A 313 5.24 22.48 -6.48
N TRP A 314 5.36 22.12 -7.76
CA TRP A 314 6.64 21.79 -8.37
C TRP A 314 7.03 22.91 -9.34
N SER A 315 8.32 23.25 -9.37
CA SER A 315 8.87 24.30 -10.23
C SER A 315 10.30 23.97 -10.66
N ASP A 316 10.90 24.83 -11.48
CA ASP A 316 12.34 24.80 -11.82
C ASP A 316 12.84 23.45 -12.34
N PHE A 317 12.00 22.76 -13.12
CA PHE A 317 12.37 21.52 -13.77
C PHE A 317 13.55 21.73 -14.72
N SER A 318 14.59 20.91 -14.58
CA SER A 318 15.76 20.96 -15.45
C SER A 318 16.38 19.57 -15.64
N VAL A 319 17.04 19.40 -16.78
CA VAL A 319 17.92 18.27 -17.08
C VAL A 319 19.26 18.83 -17.53
N GLU A 320 20.35 18.39 -16.89
CA GLU A 320 21.69 18.96 -17.13
C GLU A 320 22.20 18.65 -18.55
N GLN A 321 22.01 17.39 -18.98
CA GLN A 321 22.45 16.90 -20.28
C GLN A 321 21.35 16.10 -20.94
N ARG A 322 21.03 16.41 -22.21
CA ARG A 322 20.02 15.68 -22.99
C ARG A 322 20.60 14.55 -23.83
N MET A 323 21.92 14.47 -23.95
CA MET A 323 22.60 13.46 -24.75
C MET A 323 23.76 12.91 -23.93
N ILE A 324 23.82 11.59 -23.78
CA ILE A 324 24.89 10.90 -23.06
C ILE A 324 25.35 9.66 -23.83
N GLN A 325 26.55 9.17 -23.52
CA GLN A 325 27.00 7.85 -23.96
C GLN A 325 26.34 6.74 -23.11
N SER A 326 26.40 5.49 -23.56
CA SER A 326 25.80 4.33 -22.88
C SER A 326 26.32 4.02 -21.46
N GLU A 327 27.48 4.56 -21.05
CA GLU A 327 27.99 4.49 -19.66
C GLU A 327 27.66 5.72 -18.82
N GLY A 328 27.06 6.75 -19.43
CA GLY A 328 26.74 8.01 -18.76
C GLY A 328 25.52 7.91 -17.85
N GLU A 329 25.14 9.06 -17.31
CA GLU A 329 23.97 9.22 -16.46
C GLU A 329 23.25 10.52 -16.78
N PHE A 330 21.92 10.51 -16.62
CA PHE A 330 21.10 11.71 -16.72
C PHE A 330 20.88 12.30 -15.33
N THR A 331 21.13 13.59 -15.19
CA THR A 331 20.76 14.36 -13.99
C THR A 331 19.47 15.13 -14.25
N VAL A 332 18.41 14.81 -13.49
CA VAL A 332 17.08 15.41 -13.60
C VAL A 332 16.70 16.03 -12.27
N SER A 333 16.28 17.29 -12.25
CA SER A 333 15.92 17.96 -11.00
C SER A 333 14.66 18.81 -11.10
N LEU A 334 14.04 19.06 -9.95
CA LEU A 334 12.97 20.03 -9.77
C LEU A 334 13.04 20.64 -8.36
N THR A 335 12.34 21.75 -8.15
CA THR A 335 12.03 22.28 -6.83
C THR A 335 10.65 21.80 -6.39
N VAL A 336 10.53 21.34 -5.14
CA VAL A 336 9.26 21.03 -4.49
C VAL A 336 9.03 22.03 -3.36
N SER A 337 7.88 22.70 -3.38
CA SER A 337 7.45 23.67 -2.36
C SER A 337 6.23 23.15 -1.61
N ASN A 338 6.18 23.34 -0.30
CA ASN A 338 4.97 23.11 0.50
C ASN A 338 4.21 24.42 0.70
N ASP A 339 3.15 24.63 -0.08
CA ASP A 339 2.38 25.87 -0.09
C ASP A 339 1.21 25.84 0.92
N SER A 340 1.32 25.00 1.95
CA SER A 340 0.31 24.88 3.01
C SER A 340 0.86 25.33 4.37
N ASN A 341 -0.02 25.37 5.38
CA ASN A 341 0.31 25.71 6.75
C ASN A 341 0.66 24.47 7.61
N ARG A 342 0.85 23.31 6.98
CA ARG A 342 1.10 22.04 7.66
C ARG A 342 2.32 21.35 7.06
N GLU A 343 3.17 20.79 7.91
CA GLU A 343 4.27 19.92 7.46
C GLU A 343 3.71 18.68 6.74
N GLY A 344 4.35 18.27 5.66
CA GLY A 344 3.96 17.07 4.95
C GLY A 344 5.10 16.46 4.15
N GLN A 345 4.84 15.27 3.59
CA GLN A 345 5.78 14.56 2.75
C GLN A 345 5.21 14.38 1.34
N GLU A 346 5.96 14.80 0.33
CA GLU A 346 5.65 14.60 -1.08
C GLU A 346 6.53 13.49 -1.67
N VAL A 347 5.98 12.68 -2.58
CA VAL A 347 6.72 11.64 -3.29
C VAL A 347 6.85 12.05 -4.75
N VAL A 348 8.06 12.46 -5.14
CA VAL A 348 8.40 12.73 -6.54
C VAL A 348 8.76 11.41 -7.22
N GLN A 349 8.09 11.09 -8.33
CA GLN A 349 8.31 9.84 -9.06
C GLN A 349 8.89 10.13 -10.45
N LEU A 350 9.97 9.44 -10.81
CA LEU A 350 10.64 9.55 -12.10
C LEU A 350 10.38 8.29 -12.92
N TYR A 351 9.66 8.46 -14.01
CA TYR A 351 9.36 7.42 -14.98
C TYR A 351 10.16 7.62 -16.27
N VAL A 352 10.39 6.52 -16.98
CA VAL A 352 11.04 6.55 -18.29
C VAL A 352 10.21 5.80 -19.32
N ARG A 353 10.16 6.34 -20.53
CA ARG A 353 9.64 5.67 -21.71
C ARG A 353 10.75 5.53 -22.74
N ASP A 354 10.96 4.32 -23.21
CA ASP A 354 11.75 4.07 -24.40
C ASP A 354 10.84 4.22 -25.63
N LYS A 355 11.15 5.17 -26.51
CA LYS A 355 10.25 5.56 -27.61
C LYS A 355 10.30 4.57 -28.77
N VAL A 356 11.46 3.98 -29.01
CA VAL A 356 11.73 3.08 -30.14
C VAL A 356 12.76 2.06 -29.69
N ALA A 357 12.35 0.80 -29.65
CA ALA A 357 13.20 -0.32 -29.27
C ALA A 357 12.91 -1.53 -30.16
N SER A 358 13.81 -2.51 -30.16
CA SER A 358 13.64 -3.78 -30.88
C SER A 358 12.47 -4.64 -30.38
N ILE A 359 11.99 -4.40 -29.15
CA ILE A 359 10.83 -5.07 -28.54
C ILE A 359 9.85 -4.01 -28.06
N VAL A 360 8.56 -4.33 -28.09
CA VAL A 360 7.51 -3.45 -27.53
C VAL A 360 7.82 -3.15 -26.06
N ARG A 361 7.99 -1.86 -25.74
CA ARG A 361 8.26 -1.37 -24.39
C ARG A 361 6.99 -0.82 -23.73
N PRO A 362 6.91 -0.87 -22.39
CA PRO A 362 5.88 -0.16 -21.63
C PRO A 362 5.76 1.31 -21.99
N GLU A 363 4.57 1.90 -21.82
CA GLU A 363 4.40 3.36 -21.99
C GLU A 363 5.22 4.16 -20.98
N LYS A 364 5.50 3.58 -19.81
CA LYS A 364 6.36 4.17 -18.78
C LYS A 364 6.80 3.11 -17.76
N GLU A 365 8.00 3.24 -17.23
CA GLU A 365 8.55 2.42 -16.14
C GLU A 365 9.15 3.33 -15.06
N LEU A 366 8.84 3.10 -13.78
CA LEU A 366 9.45 3.81 -12.67
C LEU A 366 10.95 3.48 -12.60
N LYS A 367 11.82 4.50 -12.52
CA LYS A 367 13.28 4.33 -12.40
C LYS A 367 13.87 4.99 -11.15
N ALA A 368 13.18 5.97 -10.56
CA ALA A 368 13.57 6.57 -9.28
C ALA A 368 12.36 7.19 -8.59
N PHE A 369 12.47 7.39 -7.28
CA PHE A 369 11.54 8.22 -6.52
C PHE A 369 12.24 8.87 -5.32
N ALA A 370 11.71 9.98 -4.82
CA ALA A 370 12.17 10.61 -3.58
C ALA A 370 10.98 10.98 -2.71
N LYS A 371 11.05 10.64 -1.42
CA LYS A 371 10.12 11.12 -0.40
C LYS A 371 10.71 12.34 0.30
N VAL A 372 10.08 13.48 0.13
CA VAL A 372 10.60 14.80 0.54
C VAL A 372 9.75 15.34 1.68
N LEU A 373 10.34 15.43 2.87
CA LEU A 373 9.72 16.11 4.01
C LEU A 373 9.89 17.63 3.88
N LEU A 374 8.79 18.37 3.97
CA LEU A 374 8.74 19.82 3.85
C LEU A 374 7.89 20.43 4.95
N LYS A 375 8.48 21.32 5.75
CA LYS A 375 7.78 22.23 6.66
C LYS A 375 6.88 23.21 5.87
N PRO A 376 5.94 23.87 6.54
CA PRO A 376 5.15 24.93 5.91
C PRO A 376 6.03 25.96 5.19
N GLN A 377 5.72 26.26 3.93
CA GLN A 377 6.43 27.22 3.08
C GLN A 377 7.89 26.85 2.75
N GLU A 378 8.37 25.68 3.16
CA GLU A 378 9.72 25.21 2.83
C GLU A 378 9.80 24.80 1.34
N LYS A 379 10.99 24.97 0.76
CA LYS A 379 11.33 24.52 -0.59
C LYS A 379 12.57 23.65 -0.54
N LYS A 380 12.56 22.56 -1.31
CA LYS A 380 13.74 21.69 -1.50
C LYS A 380 13.92 21.39 -2.96
N ARG A 381 15.18 21.34 -3.40
CA ARG A 381 15.56 20.85 -4.72
C ARG A 381 15.75 19.34 -4.64
N VAL A 382 15.02 18.60 -5.48
CA VAL A 382 15.18 17.15 -5.63
C VAL A 382 15.96 16.91 -6.91
N CYS A 383 17.05 16.14 -6.81
CA CYS A 383 17.91 15.83 -7.94
C CYS A 383 18.11 14.32 -8.06
N PHE A 384 17.67 13.75 -9.17
CA PHE A 384 17.86 12.35 -9.53
C PHE A 384 19.05 12.21 -10.47
N THR A 385 19.87 11.20 -10.22
CA THR A 385 20.91 10.74 -11.15
C THR A 385 20.56 9.33 -11.62
N VAL A 386 20.28 9.20 -12.92
CA VAL A 386 19.83 7.94 -13.54
C VAL A 386 20.88 7.42 -14.51
N PRO A 387 21.56 6.31 -14.18
CA PRO A 387 22.48 5.65 -15.10
C PRO A 387 21.77 5.16 -16.36
N ALA A 388 22.40 5.35 -17.52
CA ALA A 388 21.88 4.85 -18.80
C ALA A 388 21.57 3.35 -18.77
N GLN A 389 22.38 2.57 -18.03
CA GLN A 389 22.21 1.12 -17.87
C GLN A 389 20.85 0.73 -17.24
N MET A 390 20.20 1.61 -16.47
CA MET A 390 18.84 1.38 -15.94
C MET A 390 17.75 1.40 -17.00
N LEU A 391 18.04 1.93 -18.19
CA LEU A 391 17.14 1.95 -19.33
C LEU A 391 17.23 0.66 -20.16
N SER A 392 18.11 -0.27 -19.76
CA SER A 392 18.20 -1.60 -20.37
C SER A 392 16.96 -2.45 -20.14
N PHE A 393 16.75 -3.40 -21.04
CA PHE A 393 15.67 -4.38 -20.99
C PHE A 393 16.17 -5.77 -21.43
N ILE A 394 15.34 -6.79 -21.26
CA ILE A 394 15.65 -8.15 -21.72
C ILE A 394 15.25 -8.29 -23.19
N GLY A 395 16.23 -8.58 -24.04
CA GLY A 395 16.08 -8.81 -25.47
C GLY A 395 15.47 -10.18 -25.81
N LEU A 396 15.29 -10.45 -27.11
CA LEU A 396 14.68 -11.69 -27.61
C LEU A 396 15.53 -12.93 -27.33
N ASP A 397 16.84 -12.75 -27.17
CA ASP A 397 17.82 -13.77 -26.82
C ASP A 397 17.96 -13.97 -25.30
N MET A 398 17.10 -13.34 -24.50
CA MET A 398 17.16 -13.31 -23.03
C MET A 398 18.40 -12.61 -22.47
N SER A 399 19.16 -11.88 -23.29
CA SER A 399 20.25 -11.01 -22.84
C SER A 399 19.72 -9.67 -22.36
N ARG A 400 20.33 -9.10 -21.32
CA ARG A 400 20.05 -7.71 -20.94
C ARG A 400 20.77 -6.76 -21.89
N ILE A 401 20.02 -5.97 -22.65
CA ILE A 401 20.55 -5.05 -23.65
C ILE A 401 20.16 -3.61 -23.34
N LEU A 402 21.06 -2.69 -23.67
CA LEU A 402 20.80 -1.25 -23.72
C LEU A 402 20.90 -0.82 -25.18
N GLU A 403 19.81 -0.30 -25.73
CA GLU A 403 19.77 0.24 -27.09
C GLU A 403 19.97 1.76 -27.05
N PRO A 404 20.80 2.32 -27.97
CA PRO A 404 20.86 3.75 -28.19
C PRO A 404 19.53 4.22 -28.79
N GLY A 405 19.12 5.45 -28.48
CA GLY A 405 17.82 5.94 -28.91
C GLY A 405 17.29 7.07 -28.06
N SER A 406 16.02 7.42 -28.33
CA SER A 406 15.32 8.50 -27.66
C SER A 406 14.43 7.97 -26.55
N PHE A 407 14.54 8.58 -25.37
CA PHE A 407 13.79 8.24 -24.17
C PHE A 407 13.06 9.48 -23.65
N ASP A 408 11.84 9.33 -23.15
CA ASP A 408 11.18 10.38 -22.36
C ASP A 408 11.53 10.18 -20.88
N LEU A 409 12.09 11.19 -20.23
CA LEU A 409 12.20 11.27 -18.76
C LEU A 409 11.02 12.09 -18.23
N MET A 410 10.23 11.48 -17.34
CA MET A 410 8.95 12.01 -16.87
C MET A 410 8.92 12.13 -15.35
N LEU A 411 8.77 13.34 -14.83
CA LEU A 411 8.48 13.57 -13.43
C LEU A 411 6.98 13.70 -13.23
N ALA A 412 6.45 12.89 -12.33
CA ALA A 412 5.01 12.73 -12.19
C ALA A 412 4.62 12.57 -10.72
N LYS A 413 3.42 13.06 -10.36
CA LYS A 413 2.85 12.87 -9.02
C LYS A 413 2.36 11.45 -8.78
N ASN A 414 2.01 10.77 -9.86
CA ASN A 414 1.62 9.36 -9.93
C ASN A 414 1.72 8.92 -11.41
N SER A 415 1.51 7.65 -11.70
CA SER A 415 1.69 7.10 -13.05
C SER A 415 0.73 7.65 -14.12
N SER A 416 -0.31 8.41 -13.75
CA SER A 416 -1.24 9.05 -14.71
C SER A 416 -1.09 10.58 -14.77
N GLU A 417 -0.43 11.21 -13.80
CA GLU A 417 -0.28 12.66 -13.70
C GLU A 417 1.18 13.08 -13.87
N ILE A 418 1.61 13.12 -15.14
CA ILE A 418 2.94 13.58 -15.54
C ILE A 418 2.94 15.11 -15.60
N LEU A 419 3.79 15.76 -14.82
CA LEU A 419 3.89 17.22 -14.77
C LEU A 419 4.99 17.75 -15.68
N TYR A 420 6.12 17.03 -15.75
CA TYR A 420 7.23 17.38 -16.64
C TYR A 420 7.65 16.18 -17.45
N SER A 421 7.93 16.41 -18.73
CA SER A 421 8.49 15.42 -19.63
C SER A 421 9.53 16.07 -20.51
N THR A 422 10.68 15.43 -20.68
CA THR A 422 11.68 15.82 -21.67
C THR A 422 12.23 14.61 -22.37
N GLU A 423 12.48 14.77 -23.67
CA GLU A 423 13.23 13.79 -24.43
C GLU A 423 14.73 13.91 -24.11
N VAL A 424 15.37 12.76 -23.98
CA VAL A 424 16.82 12.58 -23.88
C VAL A 424 17.29 11.48 -24.82
N THR A 425 18.57 11.44 -25.15
CA THR A 425 19.13 10.51 -26.12
C THR A 425 20.34 9.79 -25.54
N ILE A 426 20.36 8.46 -25.69
CA ILE A 426 21.56 7.65 -25.49
C ILE A 426 22.23 7.44 -26.85
N LEU A 427 23.50 7.81 -26.93
CA LEU A 427 24.34 7.71 -28.12
C LEU A 427 25.17 6.41 -28.11
N GLY A 428 25.63 6.03 -29.29
CA GLY A 428 26.53 4.88 -29.50
C GLY A 428 25.82 3.70 -30.16
N GLU A 429 26.38 2.51 -29.95
CA GLU A 429 25.85 1.24 -30.47
C GLU A 429 25.10 0.46 -29.38
N PRO A 430 24.19 -0.47 -29.74
CA PRO A 430 23.57 -1.39 -28.78
C PRO A 430 24.61 -2.16 -27.97
N ARG A 431 24.35 -2.35 -26.67
CA ARG A 431 25.26 -3.06 -25.77
C ARG A 431 24.56 -4.14 -24.98
N ILE A 432 25.19 -5.30 -24.89
CA ILE A 432 24.81 -6.36 -23.95
C ILE A 432 25.47 -6.04 -22.61
N LEU A 433 24.66 -5.91 -21.56
CA LEU A 433 25.15 -5.64 -20.22
C LEU A 433 25.63 -6.92 -19.54
N SER A 434 26.68 -6.79 -18.72
CA SER A 434 27.16 -7.89 -17.89
C SER A 434 26.16 -8.21 -16.76
N ARG A 435 26.40 -9.30 -16.01
CA ARG A 435 25.60 -9.62 -14.81
C ARG A 435 25.69 -8.54 -13.73
N ASN A 436 26.81 -7.82 -13.65
CA ASN A 436 27.08 -6.78 -12.66
C ASN A 436 26.94 -5.39 -13.31
N TRP A 437 25.70 -5.03 -13.66
CA TRP A 437 25.37 -3.73 -14.24
C TRP A 437 24.81 -2.79 -13.17
N ARG A 438 24.90 -1.48 -13.39
CA ARG A 438 24.44 -0.44 -12.46
C ARG A 438 22.93 -0.30 -12.52
N SER A 439 22.24 -0.92 -11.56
CA SER A 439 20.77 -1.00 -11.49
C SER A 439 20.13 -0.04 -10.48
N LEU A 440 20.88 0.94 -9.98
CA LEU A 440 20.43 1.86 -8.94
C LEU A 440 20.63 3.32 -9.36
N SER A 441 19.56 4.10 -9.24
CA SER A 441 19.58 5.56 -9.32
C SER A 441 19.94 6.16 -7.96
N SER A 442 20.49 7.36 -7.95
CA SER A 442 20.71 8.11 -6.71
C SER A 442 19.85 9.36 -6.67
N VAL A 443 19.56 9.83 -5.46
CA VAL A 443 18.80 11.05 -5.24
C VAL A 443 19.46 11.92 -4.17
N SER A 444 19.58 13.22 -4.45
CA SER A 444 19.88 14.24 -3.43
C SER A 444 18.66 15.13 -3.22
N ILE A 445 18.53 15.63 -1.99
CA ILE A 445 17.48 16.56 -1.60
C ILE A 445 18.16 17.71 -0.87
N ASP A 446 18.24 18.86 -1.53
CA ASP A 446 18.97 20.04 -1.06
C ASP A 446 17.96 21.11 -0.60
N SER A 447 18.26 21.77 0.52
CA SER A 447 17.42 22.88 1.01
C SER A 447 17.71 24.14 0.18
N LEU A 448 16.68 24.94 -0.10
CA LEU A 448 16.77 26.17 -0.90
C LEU A 448 16.58 27.43 -0.05
#